data_AF-A0A062UC12-F1
#
_entry.id   AF-A0A062UC12-F1
#
_cell.length_a   1.000
_cell.length_b   1.000
_cell.length_c   1.000
_cell.angle_alpha   90.00
_cell.angle_beta   90.00
_cell.angle_gamma   90.00
#
_symmetry.space_group_name_H-M   'P 1'
#
loop_
_entity.id
_entity.type
_entity.pdbx_description
1 polymer ?
#
loop_
_entity_poly.entity_id
_entity_poly.type
_entity_poly.pdbx_seq_one_letter_code
_entity_poly.pdbx_strand_id
1 'polypeptide(L)'
;MADKGFRSIVYDHPGFGESTNRKIKGGMFDAMAAALLELMDFLGLDKASLVGNSLGGGTALVMALDHPERVDKLILMGPGGGMPVTSTFPTEGIMRMATFYDGDGPSLEKVDRVIDLLVYDRSDITPELVKQRLETATRPEVLASPPLAGQVHNKANDMWRRDLESIAHETLIIWGMEDRVLPVDMAFQFLRRIPNADLHIYSKCGHWAQWEKADEFNSLIADFITNG
;
A
#
# COMPACT_ATOMS: atom_id res chain seq x y z
N MET A 1 -8.12 11.33 -11.89
CA MET A 1 -9.37 10.58 -11.57
C MET A 1 -10.60 11.48 -11.49
N ALA A 2 -10.57 12.60 -10.76
CA ALA A 2 -11.69 13.55 -10.73
C ALA A 2 -12.13 14.02 -12.14
N ASP A 3 -11.17 14.35 -13.01
CA ASP A 3 -11.44 14.73 -14.41
C ASP A 3 -12.07 13.62 -15.26
N LYS A 4 -12.00 12.36 -14.77
CA LYS A 4 -12.66 11.20 -15.38
C LYS A 4 -14.03 10.91 -14.77
N GLY A 5 -14.56 11.81 -13.93
CA GLY A 5 -15.91 11.74 -13.36
C GLY A 5 -16.01 10.99 -12.03
N PHE A 6 -14.90 10.56 -11.44
CA PHE A 6 -14.91 9.80 -10.18
C PHE A 6 -14.88 10.72 -8.95
N ARG A 7 -15.67 10.39 -7.92
CA ARG A 7 -15.46 10.91 -6.57
C ARG A 7 -14.26 10.19 -5.95
N SER A 8 -13.09 10.81 -5.98
CA SER A 8 -11.87 10.26 -5.38
C SER A 8 -11.70 10.73 -3.93
N ILE A 9 -11.48 9.79 -3.02
CA ILE A 9 -11.21 10.06 -1.61
C ILE A 9 -9.82 9.52 -1.30
N VAL A 10 -8.91 10.43 -0.93
CA VAL A 10 -7.58 10.09 -0.41
C VAL A 10 -7.61 10.39 1.07
N TYR A 11 -7.23 9.43 1.89
CA TYR A 11 -7.27 9.54 3.34
C TYR A 11 -5.95 9.09 3.95
N ASP A 12 -5.66 9.62 5.14
CA ASP A 12 -4.51 9.22 5.92
C ASP A 12 -4.89 8.07 6.86
N HIS A 13 -4.17 6.95 6.75
CA HIS A 13 -4.29 5.87 7.72
C HIS A 13 -3.96 6.35 9.15
N PRO A 14 -4.55 5.77 10.19
CA PRO A 14 -4.15 6.05 11.57
C PRO A 14 -2.63 5.96 11.78
N GLY A 15 -2.04 7.04 12.30
CA GLY A 15 -0.60 7.15 12.54
C GLY A 15 0.21 7.65 11.34
N PHE A 16 -0.45 8.00 10.23
CA PHE A 16 0.15 8.60 9.05
C PHE A 16 -0.48 9.96 8.75
N GLY A 17 0.24 10.80 7.99
CA GLY A 17 -0.22 12.12 7.56
C GLY A 17 -0.71 12.98 8.73
N GLU A 18 -1.95 13.47 8.64
CA GLU A 18 -2.60 14.25 9.69
C GLU A 18 -3.51 13.41 10.61
N SER A 19 -3.64 12.10 10.35
CA SER A 19 -4.46 11.21 11.16
C SER A 19 -3.79 10.88 12.49
N THR A 20 -4.56 10.95 13.58
CA THR A 20 -4.09 10.52 14.89
C THR A 20 -3.75 9.02 14.89
N ASN A 21 -2.75 8.64 15.66
CA ASN A 21 -2.39 7.23 15.79
C ASN A 21 -3.41 6.47 16.64
N ARG A 22 -3.68 5.21 16.29
CA ARG A 22 -4.52 4.30 17.07
C ARG A 22 -3.73 3.07 17.47
N LYS A 23 -4.01 2.54 18.66
CA LYS A 23 -3.39 1.30 19.11
C LYS A 23 -3.80 0.14 18.20
N ILE A 24 -2.84 -0.44 17.49
CA ILE A 24 -3.03 -1.63 16.65
C ILE A 24 -3.23 -2.84 17.58
N LYS A 25 -4.36 -3.53 17.43
CA LYS A 25 -4.62 -4.84 18.03
C LYS A 25 -4.69 -5.86 16.89
N GLY A 26 -3.95 -6.96 16.97
CA GLY A 26 -3.86 -7.93 15.87
C GLY A 26 -2.91 -7.45 14.78
N GLY A 27 -3.29 -7.64 13.50
CA GLY A 27 -2.51 -7.20 12.35
C GLY A 27 -2.71 -5.71 12.04
N MET A 28 -1.72 -5.10 11.41
CA MET A 28 -1.80 -3.71 10.96
C MET A 28 -2.86 -3.54 9.88
N PHE A 29 -2.99 -4.49 8.96
CA PHE A 29 -4.01 -4.41 7.89
C PHE A 29 -5.42 -4.44 8.46
N ASP A 30 -5.70 -5.28 9.46
CA ASP A 30 -7.02 -5.33 10.12
C ASP A 30 -7.34 -4.01 10.83
N ALA A 31 -6.36 -3.43 11.55
CA ALA A 31 -6.55 -2.15 12.22
C ALA A 31 -6.79 -0.99 11.24
N MET A 32 -6.13 -1.00 10.09
CA MET A 32 -6.32 -0.02 9.03
C MET A 32 -7.65 -0.23 8.28
N ALA A 33 -8.08 -1.47 8.07
CA ALA A 33 -9.36 -1.80 7.45
C ALA A 33 -10.53 -1.37 8.35
N ALA A 34 -10.44 -1.60 9.65
CA ALA A 34 -11.42 -1.10 10.61
C ALA A 34 -11.55 0.44 10.56
N ALA A 35 -10.42 1.16 10.43
CA ALA A 35 -10.45 2.61 10.27
C ALA A 35 -11.08 3.07 8.95
N LEU A 36 -10.82 2.34 7.85
CA LEU A 36 -11.44 2.61 6.56
C LEU A 36 -12.95 2.36 6.61
N LEU A 37 -13.39 1.29 7.27
CA LEU A 37 -14.82 1.01 7.47
C LEU A 37 -15.50 2.14 8.26
N GLU A 38 -14.90 2.57 9.37
CA GLU A 38 -15.38 3.71 10.18
C GLU A 38 -15.48 5.00 9.33
N LEU A 39 -14.50 5.25 8.45
CA LEU A 39 -14.52 6.40 7.53
C LEU A 39 -15.63 6.28 6.48
N MET A 40 -15.82 5.09 5.90
CA MET A 40 -16.89 4.85 4.93
C MET A 40 -18.27 5.09 5.55
N ASP A 41 -18.50 4.61 6.77
CA ASP A 41 -19.75 4.84 7.51
C ASP A 41 -19.96 6.33 7.79
N PHE A 42 -18.92 7.04 8.24
CA PHE A 42 -18.98 8.48 8.50
C PHE A 42 -19.34 9.29 7.25
N LEU A 43 -18.80 8.91 6.10
CA LEU A 43 -19.06 9.57 4.82
C LEU A 43 -20.35 9.11 4.13
N GLY A 44 -21.06 8.13 4.69
CA GLY A 44 -22.26 7.53 4.10
C GLY A 44 -21.98 6.78 2.80
N LEU A 45 -20.85 6.06 2.73
CA LEU A 45 -20.43 5.27 1.57
C LEU A 45 -20.79 3.81 1.78
N ASP A 46 -21.87 3.36 1.15
CA ASP A 46 -22.28 1.95 1.24
C ASP A 46 -21.25 1.02 0.57
N LYS A 47 -20.71 1.43 -0.59
CA LYS A 47 -19.78 0.63 -1.39
C LYS A 47 -18.77 1.53 -2.11
N ALA A 48 -17.53 1.08 -2.29
CA ALA A 48 -16.51 1.80 -3.06
C ALA A 48 -15.52 0.85 -3.77
N SER A 49 -14.98 1.27 -4.92
CA SER A 49 -13.78 0.64 -5.47
C SER A 49 -12.56 1.08 -4.65
N LEU A 50 -11.72 0.13 -4.25
CA LEU A 50 -10.58 0.40 -3.38
C LEU A 50 -9.28 0.35 -4.18
N VAL A 51 -8.47 1.40 -4.08
CA VAL A 51 -7.12 1.47 -4.65
C VAL A 51 -6.11 1.50 -3.51
N GLY A 52 -5.25 0.50 -3.41
CA GLY A 52 -4.34 0.32 -2.28
C GLY A 52 -2.91 0.01 -2.69
N ASN A 53 -1.95 0.82 -2.24
CA ASN A 53 -0.51 0.54 -2.36
C ASN A 53 0.02 -0.11 -1.08
N SER A 54 0.79 -1.19 -1.16
CA SER A 54 1.57 -1.67 -0.02
C SER A 54 0.73 -1.90 1.24
N LEU A 55 0.89 -1.07 2.28
CA LEU A 55 0.02 -1.02 3.45
C LEU A 55 -1.47 -0.95 3.06
N GLY A 56 -1.83 0.01 2.22
CA GLY A 56 -3.20 0.20 1.74
C GLY A 56 -3.69 -0.97 0.88
N GLY A 57 -2.78 -1.67 0.19
CA GLY A 57 -3.12 -2.89 -0.56
C GLY A 57 -3.48 -4.06 0.37
N GLY A 58 -2.69 -4.27 1.43
CA GLY A 58 -3.02 -5.25 2.47
C GLY A 58 -4.32 -4.89 3.20
N THR A 59 -4.55 -3.60 3.47
CA THR A 59 -5.83 -3.12 4.00
C THR A 59 -7.01 -3.39 3.07
N ALA A 60 -6.86 -3.13 1.77
CA ALA A 60 -7.89 -3.37 0.78
C ALA A 60 -8.22 -4.87 0.65
N LEU A 61 -7.21 -5.75 0.76
CA LEU A 61 -7.42 -7.20 0.85
C LEU A 61 -8.25 -7.57 2.08
N VAL A 62 -7.96 -7.00 3.26
CA VAL A 62 -8.77 -7.26 4.47
C VAL A 62 -10.21 -6.77 4.28
N MET A 63 -10.41 -5.58 3.71
CA MET A 63 -11.77 -5.09 3.39
C MET A 63 -12.53 -6.04 2.47
N ALA A 64 -11.88 -6.56 1.42
CA ALA A 64 -12.52 -7.48 0.49
C ALA A 64 -12.85 -8.85 1.13
N LEU A 65 -12.06 -9.30 2.10
CA LEU A 65 -12.27 -10.57 2.82
C LEU A 65 -13.33 -10.46 3.91
N ASP A 66 -13.23 -9.42 4.75
CA ASP A 66 -13.99 -9.32 6.00
C ASP A 66 -15.25 -8.44 5.85
N HIS A 67 -15.28 -7.58 4.83
CA HIS A 67 -16.38 -6.67 4.49
C HIS A 67 -16.69 -6.67 2.98
N PRO A 68 -16.87 -7.84 2.34
CA PRO A 68 -16.99 -7.96 0.89
C PRO A 68 -18.11 -7.10 0.29
N GLU A 69 -19.18 -6.86 1.04
CA GLU A 69 -20.32 -6.03 0.65
C GLU A 69 -19.98 -4.54 0.48
N ARG A 70 -18.90 -4.08 1.11
CA ARG A 70 -18.43 -2.69 1.06
C ARG A 70 -17.47 -2.41 -0.09
N VAL A 71 -16.97 -3.46 -0.74
CA VAL A 71 -15.97 -3.34 -1.82
C VAL A 71 -16.63 -3.59 -3.17
N ASP A 72 -16.42 -2.68 -4.12
CA ASP A 72 -16.91 -2.82 -5.50
C ASP A 72 -15.91 -3.53 -6.40
N LYS A 73 -14.79 -2.86 -6.67
CA LYS A 73 -13.64 -3.38 -7.41
C LYS A 73 -12.38 -3.20 -6.59
N LEU A 74 -11.41 -4.06 -6.79
CA LEU A 74 -10.18 -4.08 -6.00
C LEU A 74 -8.96 -3.77 -6.89
N ILE A 75 -8.22 -2.71 -6.57
CA ILE A 75 -7.02 -2.33 -7.31
C ILE A 75 -5.84 -2.36 -6.34
N LEU A 76 -4.97 -3.35 -6.51
CA LEU A 76 -3.87 -3.66 -5.60
C LEU A 76 -2.54 -3.34 -6.24
N MET A 77 -1.77 -2.43 -5.66
CA MET A 77 -0.46 -2.06 -6.17
C MET A 77 0.63 -2.48 -5.18
N GLY A 78 1.35 -3.54 -5.51
CA GLY A 78 2.30 -4.17 -4.60
C GLY A 78 1.72 -4.34 -3.18
N PRO A 79 0.60 -5.04 -2.97
CA PRO A 79 -0.01 -5.19 -1.65
C PRO A 79 0.91 -5.91 -0.67
N GLY A 80 0.96 -5.42 0.57
CA GLY A 80 1.69 -6.06 1.66
C GLY A 80 1.08 -7.39 2.08
N GLY A 81 1.88 -8.22 2.75
CA GLY A 81 1.44 -9.52 3.28
C GLY A 81 1.53 -10.68 2.30
N GLY A 82 2.17 -10.49 1.14
CA GLY A 82 2.57 -11.57 0.25
C GLY A 82 3.83 -12.30 0.73
N MET A 83 4.09 -13.48 0.18
CA MET A 83 5.33 -14.24 0.38
C MET A 83 6.00 -14.48 -0.99
N PRO A 84 7.24 -14.02 -1.22
CA PRO A 84 7.91 -14.27 -2.48
C PRO A 84 8.35 -15.74 -2.54
N VAL A 85 8.47 -16.28 -3.75
CA VAL A 85 8.81 -17.68 -3.98
C VAL A 85 10.28 -17.83 -4.33
N THR A 86 10.81 -16.87 -5.08
CA THR A 86 12.14 -16.91 -5.70
C THR A 86 13.04 -15.79 -5.19
N SER A 87 12.47 -14.66 -4.80
CA SER A 87 13.23 -13.51 -4.30
C SER A 87 13.66 -13.68 -2.85
N THR A 88 14.80 -13.09 -2.49
CA THR A 88 15.23 -12.98 -1.08
C THR A 88 14.28 -12.07 -0.31
N PHE A 89 13.88 -12.50 0.88
CA PHE A 89 13.02 -11.73 1.77
C PHE A 89 13.43 -11.91 3.24
N PRO A 90 13.44 -10.84 4.06
CA PRO A 90 13.06 -9.46 3.74
C PRO A 90 14.04 -8.78 2.77
N THR A 91 13.51 -7.89 1.92
CA THR A 91 14.31 -7.06 1.01
C THR A 91 15.06 -5.96 1.75
N GLU A 92 16.03 -5.31 1.09
CA GLU A 92 16.63 -4.09 1.64
C GLU A 92 15.57 -3.02 1.91
N GLY A 93 14.62 -2.81 0.99
CA GLY A 93 13.53 -1.83 1.15
C GLY A 93 12.74 -2.04 2.44
N ILE A 94 12.30 -3.28 2.68
CA ILE A 94 11.56 -3.63 3.91
C ILE A 94 12.42 -3.44 5.15
N MET A 95 13.70 -3.84 5.12
CA MET A 95 14.59 -3.69 6.28
C MET A 95 14.85 -2.21 6.62
N ARG A 96 15.03 -1.35 5.61
CA ARG A 96 15.24 0.09 5.84
C ARG A 96 14.00 0.78 6.38
N MET A 97 12.81 0.39 5.91
CA MET A 97 11.55 0.91 6.47
C MET A 97 11.32 0.41 7.90
N ALA A 98 11.57 -0.87 8.17
CA ALA A 98 11.39 -1.48 9.48
C ALA A 98 12.26 -0.85 10.56
N THR A 99 13.50 -0.49 10.21
CA THR A 99 14.51 0.08 11.13
C THR A 99 14.59 1.60 11.03
N PHE A 100 13.64 2.24 10.33
CA PHE A 100 13.70 3.66 10.00
C PHE A 100 13.79 4.55 11.27
N TYR A 101 13.02 4.20 12.29
CA TYR A 101 12.96 4.91 13.57
C TYR A 101 14.00 4.43 14.61
N ASP A 102 14.80 3.41 14.30
CA ASP A 102 15.81 2.89 15.23
C ASP A 102 17.02 3.83 15.37
N GLY A 103 17.79 3.66 16.44
CA GLY A 103 19.01 4.44 16.70
C GLY A 103 18.70 5.92 16.92
N ASP A 104 19.36 6.80 16.18
CA ASP A 104 19.18 8.26 16.26
C ASP A 104 17.86 8.76 15.62
N GLY A 105 16.98 7.84 15.21
CA GLY A 105 15.69 8.17 14.58
C GLY A 105 15.79 8.56 13.10
N PRO A 106 14.73 9.17 12.54
CA PRO A 106 14.69 9.62 11.14
C PRO A 106 15.75 10.67 10.82
N SER A 107 16.37 10.57 9.65
CA SER A 107 17.33 11.56 9.13
C SER A 107 17.13 11.77 7.63
N LEU A 108 17.67 12.86 7.08
CA LEU A 108 17.63 13.11 5.63
C LEU A 108 18.23 11.94 4.85
N GLU A 109 19.35 11.38 5.32
CA GLU A 109 20.01 10.23 4.71
C GLU A 109 19.10 8.98 4.71
N LYS A 110 18.44 8.69 5.84
CA LYS A 110 17.51 7.54 5.90
C LYS A 110 16.31 7.73 4.99
N VAL A 111 15.75 8.94 4.94
CA VAL A 111 14.62 9.26 4.05
C VAL A 111 15.03 9.12 2.59
N ASP A 112 16.17 9.71 2.21
CA ASP A 112 16.68 9.64 0.84
C ASP A 112 16.95 8.20 0.41
N ARG A 113 17.52 7.38 1.31
CA ARG A 113 17.75 5.96 1.05
C ARG A 113 16.46 5.17 0.91
N VAL A 114 15.44 5.44 1.73
CA VAL A 114 14.13 4.78 1.58
C VAL A 114 13.48 5.17 0.25
N ILE A 115 13.56 6.44 -0.16
CA ILE A 115 13.05 6.90 -1.46
C ILE A 115 13.81 6.23 -2.61
N ASP A 116 15.14 6.08 -2.53
CA ASP A 116 15.95 5.34 -3.52
C ASP A 116 15.50 3.88 -3.71
N LEU A 117 14.95 3.28 -2.66
CA LEU A 117 14.44 1.91 -2.69
C LEU A 117 12.98 1.84 -3.18
N LEU A 118 12.27 2.97 -3.18
CA LEU A 118 10.86 3.07 -3.55
C LEU A 118 10.64 3.32 -5.04
N VAL A 119 11.54 4.07 -5.69
CA VAL A 119 11.41 4.42 -7.12
C VAL A 119 12.52 3.82 -7.96
N TYR A 120 12.23 3.57 -9.23
CA TYR A 120 13.24 3.20 -10.23
C TYR A 120 13.95 4.45 -10.78
N ASP A 121 13.18 5.47 -11.21
CA ASP A 121 13.73 6.73 -11.68
C ASP A 121 13.64 7.81 -10.59
N ARG A 122 14.78 8.46 -10.33
CA ARG A 122 14.91 9.53 -9.33
C ARG A 122 14.83 10.93 -9.92
N SER A 123 14.64 11.06 -11.24
CA SER A 123 14.61 12.35 -11.95
C SER A 123 13.63 13.36 -11.34
N ASP A 124 12.50 12.87 -10.81
CA ASP A 124 11.44 13.68 -10.19
C ASP A 124 11.56 13.78 -8.65
N ILE A 125 12.61 13.21 -8.04
CA ILE A 125 12.84 13.28 -6.59
C ILE A 125 13.63 14.55 -6.25
N THR A 126 12.93 15.54 -5.70
CA THR A 126 13.53 16.82 -5.30
C THR A 126 14.05 16.80 -3.87
N PRO A 127 15.07 17.63 -3.54
CA PRO A 127 15.50 17.83 -2.15
C PRO A 127 14.35 18.28 -1.23
N GLU A 128 13.43 19.09 -1.74
CA GLU A 128 12.25 19.57 -1.02
C GLU A 128 11.32 18.41 -0.66
N LEU A 129 11.11 17.44 -1.56
CA LEU A 129 10.32 16.24 -1.28
C LEU A 129 10.95 15.43 -0.14
N VAL A 130 12.27 15.18 -0.19
CA VAL A 130 13.00 14.47 0.87
C VAL A 130 12.84 15.19 2.21
N LYS A 131 12.99 16.52 2.21
CA LYS A 131 12.84 17.34 3.41
C LYS A 131 11.42 17.27 3.98
N GLN A 132 10.38 17.41 3.14
CA GLN A 132 8.98 17.30 3.56
C GLN A 132 8.67 15.94 4.18
N ARG A 133 9.18 14.86 3.60
CA ARG A 133 9.03 13.51 4.16
C ARG A 133 9.70 13.39 5.53
N LEU A 134 10.87 14.00 5.72
CA LEU A 134 11.51 14.04 7.04
C LEU A 134 10.71 14.86 8.04
N GLU A 135 10.18 16.02 7.64
CA GLU A 135 9.35 16.88 8.51
C GLU A 135 8.12 16.11 9.02
N THR A 136 7.43 15.36 8.16
CA THR A 136 6.31 14.50 8.58
C THR A 136 6.77 13.40 9.55
N ALA A 137 7.88 12.72 9.23
CA ALA A 137 8.40 11.61 10.04
C ALA A 137 8.96 12.04 11.41
N THR A 138 9.30 13.31 11.58
CA THR A 138 9.91 13.86 12.80
C THR A 138 8.93 14.65 13.67
N ARG A 139 7.64 14.69 13.29
CA ARG A 139 6.58 15.25 14.14
C ARG A 139 6.60 14.60 15.53
N PRO A 140 6.49 15.37 16.63
CA PRO A 140 6.60 14.83 17.99
C PRO A 140 5.67 13.65 18.28
N GLU A 141 4.43 13.70 17.78
CA GLU A 141 3.42 12.66 17.92
C GLU A 141 3.77 11.38 17.15
N VAL A 142 4.43 11.50 15.99
CA VAL A 142 4.91 10.37 15.19
C VAL A 142 6.10 9.73 15.88
N LEU A 143 7.04 10.51 16.40
CA LEU A 143 8.18 10.00 17.17
C LEU A 143 7.74 9.32 18.47
N ALA A 144 6.73 9.86 19.15
CA ALA A 144 6.19 9.28 20.38
C ALA A 144 5.44 7.96 20.14
N SER A 145 4.87 7.77 18.94
CA SER A 145 4.18 6.55 18.56
C SER A 145 4.41 6.25 17.08
N PRO A 146 5.58 5.67 16.72
CA PRO A 146 5.93 5.43 15.33
C PRO A 146 4.92 4.50 14.65
N PRO A 147 4.50 4.81 13.40
CA PRO A 147 3.58 3.96 12.67
C PRO A 147 4.20 2.59 12.45
N LEU A 148 3.36 1.56 12.54
CA LEU A 148 3.74 0.15 12.30
C LEU A 148 4.82 -0.42 13.24
N ALA A 149 5.14 0.26 14.34
CA ALA A 149 6.08 -0.25 15.34
C ALA A 149 5.66 -1.66 15.82
N GLY A 150 6.59 -2.62 15.69
CA GLY A 150 6.37 -4.03 16.05
C GLY A 150 5.51 -4.84 15.07
N GLN A 151 5.11 -4.29 13.91
CA GLN A 151 4.24 -4.98 12.95
C GLN A 151 4.98 -5.76 11.87
N VAL A 152 6.25 -5.46 11.61
CA VAL A 152 7.05 -6.05 10.52
C VAL A 152 7.15 -7.58 10.63
N HIS A 153 7.18 -8.12 11.84
CA HIS A 153 7.28 -9.57 12.09
C HIS A 153 5.96 -10.19 12.61
N ASN A 154 4.87 -9.41 12.59
CA ASN A 154 3.59 -9.88 13.07
C ASN A 154 2.93 -10.78 12.02
N LYS A 155 2.81 -12.08 12.33
CA LYS A 155 2.19 -13.08 11.46
C LYS A 155 0.72 -12.81 11.13
N ALA A 156 0.04 -11.96 11.90
CA ALA A 156 -1.32 -11.50 11.54
C ALA A 156 -1.34 -10.72 10.21
N ASN A 157 -0.18 -10.20 9.78
CA ASN A 157 -0.02 -9.51 8.50
C ASN A 157 0.30 -10.47 7.32
N ASP A 158 0.37 -11.79 7.55
CA ASP A 158 0.60 -12.79 6.49
C ASP A 158 -0.68 -12.99 5.65
N MET A 159 -1.02 -12.01 4.79
CA MET A 159 -2.20 -12.08 3.91
C MET A 159 -2.19 -13.30 2.99
N TRP A 160 -1.00 -13.78 2.61
CA TRP A 160 -0.82 -15.02 1.88
C TRP A 160 -1.34 -16.28 2.62
N ARG A 161 -1.67 -16.20 3.90
CA ARG A 161 -2.31 -17.30 4.64
C ARG A 161 -3.83 -17.16 4.76
N ARG A 162 -4.41 -16.02 4.36
CA ARG A 162 -5.86 -15.80 4.36
C ARG A 162 -6.51 -16.52 3.17
N ASP A 163 -7.84 -16.63 3.19
CA ASP A 163 -8.66 -17.27 2.16
C ASP A 163 -8.86 -16.34 0.96
N LEU A 164 -7.78 -16.11 0.20
CA LEU A 164 -7.79 -15.21 -0.97
C LEU A 164 -8.73 -15.72 -2.08
N GLU A 165 -9.00 -17.03 -2.11
CA GLU A 165 -9.93 -17.67 -3.03
C GLU A 165 -11.38 -17.22 -2.83
N SER A 166 -11.72 -16.68 -1.66
CA SER A 166 -13.04 -16.11 -1.36
C SER A 166 -13.27 -14.70 -1.92
N ILE A 167 -12.21 -14.01 -2.39
CA ILE A 167 -12.31 -12.67 -2.96
C ILE A 167 -12.93 -12.76 -4.36
N ALA A 168 -14.25 -12.60 -4.42
CA ALA A 168 -15.01 -12.70 -5.68
C ALA A 168 -14.97 -11.42 -6.54
N HIS A 169 -14.44 -10.31 -6.01
CA HIS A 169 -14.39 -9.02 -6.69
C HIS A 169 -13.48 -9.05 -7.91
N GLU A 170 -13.86 -8.31 -8.96
CA GLU A 170 -12.94 -7.99 -10.04
C GLU A 170 -11.74 -7.25 -9.46
N THR A 171 -10.55 -7.80 -9.72
CA THR A 171 -9.31 -7.37 -9.10
C THR A 171 -8.26 -7.04 -10.16
N LEU A 172 -7.68 -5.85 -10.08
CA LEU A 172 -6.52 -5.47 -10.87
C LEU A 172 -5.29 -5.40 -9.95
N ILE A 173 -4.32 -6.27 -10.21
CA ILE A 173 -3.02 -6.27 -9.53
C ILE A 173 -2.03 -5.47 -10.39
N ILE A 174 -1.31 -4.54 -9.78
CA ILE A 174 -0.31 -3.68 -10.42
C ILE A 174 1.02 -3.84 -9.68
N TRP A 175 2.11 -3.97 -10.43
CA TRP A 175 3.44 -4.07 -9.85
C TRP A 175 4.50 -3.36 -10.69
N GLY A 176 5.55 -2.85 -10.04
CA GLY A 176 6.78 -2.44 -10.72
C GLY A 176 7.76 -3.59 -10.83
N MET A 177 8.33 -3.82 -12.00
CA MET A 177 9.30 -4.90 -12.23
C MET A 177 10.55 -4.76 -11.36
N GLU A 178 10.92 -3.53 -11.00
CA GLU A 178 12.10 -3.19 -10.20
C GLU A 178 11.73 -2.80 -8.76
N ASP A 179 10.60 -3.28 -8.24
CA ASP A 179 10.21 -3.09 -6.85
C ASP A 179 11.24 -3.71 -5.87
N ARG A 180 11.98 -2.85 -5.16
CA ARG A 180 13.02 -3.23 -4.18
C ARG A 180 12.47 -3.34 -2.75
N VAL A 181 11.16 -3.12 -2.57
CA VAL A 181 10.46 -3.25 -1.28
C VAL A 181 9.71 -4.58 -1.25
N LEU A 182 8.77 -4.79 -2.17
CA LEU A 182 8.02 -6.03 -2.29
C LEU A 182 8.32 -6.66 -3.66
N PRO A 183 9.10 -7.75 -3.72
CA PRO A 183 9.51 -8.33 -4.99
C PRO A 183 8.34 -8.75 -5.88
N VAL A 184 8.47 -8.52 -7.19
CA VAL A 184 7.40 -8.75 -8.18
C VAL A 184 6.89 -10.20 -8.22
N ASP A 185 7.70 -11.18 -7.81
CA ASP A 185 7.27 -12.59 -7.80
C ASP A 185 6.18 -12.87 -6.73
N MET A 186 5.97 -11.98 -5.76
CA MET A 186 4.79 -12.01 -4.90
C MET A 186 3.48 -11.82 -5.67
N ALA A 187 3.49 -11.08 -6.79
CA ALA A 187 2.30 -10.82 -7.59
C ALA A 187 1.64 -12.12 -8.07
N PHE A 188 2.45 -13.13 -8.44
CA PHE A 188 1.96 -14.41 -8.94
C PHE A 188 1.21 -15.21 -7.88
N GLN A 189 1.53 -15.03 -6.59
CA GLN A 189 0.78 -15.66 -5.52
C GLN A 189 -0.64 -15.11 -5.42
N PHE A 190 -0.79 -13.78 -5.50
CA PHE A 190 -2.10 -13.13 -5.50
C PHE A 190 -2.88 -13.46 -6.77
N LEU A 191 -2.26 -13.33 -7.94
CA LEU A 191 -2.86 -13.64 -9.24
C LEU A 191 -3.36 -15.09 -9.31
N ARG A 192 -2.61 -16.04 -8.72
CA ARG A 192 -3.00 -17.45 -8.75
C ARG A 192 -4.20 -17.77 -7.85
N ARG A 193 -4.42 -16.98 -6.80
CA ARG A 193 -5.36 -17.32 -5.72
C ARG A 193 -6.63 -16.49 -5.73
N ILE A 194 -6.60 -15.26 -6.25
CA ILE A 194 -7.78 -14.42 -6.42
C ILE A 194 -8.45 -14.82 -7.76
N PRO A 195 -9.69 -15.36 -7.77
CA PRO A 195 -10.29 -15.95 -8.97
C PRO A 195 -10.47 -14.99 -10.15
N ASN A 196 -10.79 -13.72 -9.87
CA ASN A 196 -11.13 -12.71 -10.87
C ASN A 196 -10.05 -11.61 -10.91
N ALA A 197 -8.78 -12.02 -10.98
CA ALA A 197 -7.65 -11.10 -10.98
C ALA A 197 -6.91 -11.05 -12.33
N ASP A 198 -6.63 -9.83 -12.79
CA ASP A 198 -5.65 -9.55 -13.83
C ASP A 198 -4.40 -8.91 -13.22
N LEU A 199 -3.26 -9.08 -13.89
CA LEU A 199 -1.97 -8.54 -13.46
C LEU A 199 -1.38 -7.64 -14.55
N HIS A 200 -1.03 -6.42 -14.15
CA HIS A 200 -0.26 -5.46 -14.95
C HIS A 200 1.10 -5.21 -14.30
N ILE A 201 2.18 -5.41 -15.04
CA ILE A 201 3.55 -5.14 -14.58
C ILE A 201 4.16 -4.03 -15.42
N TYR A 202 4.61 -2.95 -14.78
CA TYR A 202 5.37 -1.89 -15.42
C TYR A 202 6.87 -2.22 -15.38
N SER A 203 7.52 -2.25 -16.54
CA SER A 203 8.99 -2.20 -16.60
C SER A 203 9.51 -0.82 -16.21
N LYS A 204 10.74 -0.74 -15.68
CA LYS A 204 11.37 0.52 -15.26
C LYS A 204 10.47 1.28 -14.28
N CYS A 205 10.04 0.57 -13.24
CA CYS A 205 9.12 1.04 -12.22
C CYS A 205 9.44 0.33 -10.90
N GLY A 206 9.55 1.11 -9.83
CA GLY A 206 9.69 0.63 -8.46
C GLY A 206 8.35 0.39 -7.77
N HIS A 207 8.34 0.59 -6.47
CA HIS A 207 7.21 0.37 -5.57
C HIS A 207 6.09 1.41 -5.69
N TRP A 208 6.38 2.57 -6.30
CA TRP A 208 5.45 3.70 -6.45
C TRP A 208 4.91 3.84 -7.89
N ALA A 209 4.29 2.79 -8.42
CA ALA A 209 3.79 2.79 -9.80
C ALA A 209 2.75 3.89 -10.08
N GLN A 210 1.94 4.29 -9.09
CA GLN A 210 0.99 5.40 -9.23
C GLN A 210 1.67 6.77 -9.41
N TRP A 211 2.94 6.87 -9.04
CA TRP A 211 3.73 8.09 -9.15
C TRP A 211 4.65 8.03 -10.38
N GLU A 212 5.39 6.93 -10.56
CA GLU A 212 6.34 6.77 -11.67
C GLU A 212 5.69 6.57 -13.04
N LYS A 213 4.44 6.07 -13.07
CA LYS A 213 3.66 5.80 -14.28
C LYS A 213 2.29 6.47 -14.17
N ALA A 214 2.22 7.68 -13.62
CA ALA A 214 0.98 8.29 -13.19
C ALA A 214 -0.09 8.37 -14.30
N ASP A 215 0.28 8.75 -15.52
CA ASP A 215 -0.67 8.90 -16.63
C ASP A 215 -1.21 7.55 -17.12
N GLU A 216 -0.33 6.55 -17.29
CA GLU A 216 -0.68 5.19 -17.66
C GLU A 216 -1.50 4.51 -16.56
N PHE A 217 -1.07 4.66 -15.30
CA PHE A 217 -1.76 4.15 -14.12
C PHE A 217 -3.18 4.72 -14.03
N ASN A 218 -3.33 6.05 -14.11
CA ASN A 218 -4.64 6.71 -14.05
C ASN A 218 -5.55 6.32 -15.20
N SER A 219 -4.98 6.04 -16.38
CA SER A 219 -5.75 5.59 -17.54
C SER A 219 -6.21 4.15 -17.38
N LEU A 220 -5.30 3.26 -16.96
CA LEU A 220 -5.57 1.85 -16.71
C LEU A 220 -6.66 1.66 -15.64
N ILE A 221 -6.52 2.30 -14.47
CA ILE A 221 -7.49 2.09 -13.38
C ILE A 221 -8.86 2.68 -13.72
N ALA A 222 -8.92 3.77 -14.49
CA ALA A 222 -10.18 4.36 -14.89
C ALA A 222 -10.95 3.49 -15.88
N ASP A 223 -10.25 2.87 -16.82
CA ASP A 223 -10.81 1.89 -17.74
C ASP A 223 -11.29 0.66 -16.97
N PHE A 224 -10.47 0.11 -16.09
CA PHE A 224 -10.83 -1.01 -15.23
C PHE A 224 -12.08 -0.74 -14.37
N ILE A 225 -12.17 0.43 -13.75
CA ILE A 225 -13.34 0.79 -12.93
C ILE A 225 -14.61 0.92 -13.79
N THR A 226 -14.49 1.33 -15.05
CA THR A 226 -15.64 1.62 -15.93
C THR A 226 -16.11 0.42 -16.74
N ASN A 227 -15.17 -0.37 -17.25
CA ASN A 227 -15.39 -1.34 -18.32
C ASN A 227 -14.97 -2.77 -17.98
N GLY A 228 -14.08 -2.95 -17.01
CA GLY A 228 -13.67 -4.28 -16.55
C GLY A 228 -14.53 -4.73 -15.39
#